data_AF-A0A1V6QA77-F1
#
_entry.id   AF-A0A1V6QA77-F1
#
_cell.length_a   1.000
_cell.length_b   1.000
_cell.length_c   1.000
_cell.angle_alpha   90.00
_cell.angle_beta   90.00
_cell.angle_gamma   90.00
#
_symmetry.space_group_name_H-M   'P 1'
#
loop_
_entity.id
_entity.type
_entity.pdbx_description
1 polymer ?
#
loop_
_entity_poly.entity_id
_entity_poly.type
_entity_poly.pdbx_seq_one_letter_code
_entity_poly.pdbx_strand_id
1 'polypeptide(L)'
;MSQSRLLFVLGALATFALSEEVGYFDTSMCTDSKGMTSCYKDADIEYTSCVNNNCVGGSQACHDSCGGSVTCMNKQCPSLGMDCINACECQRSAHQIDCASASCWNEVYSCEYQNTVGDFFALCTNPNYDTVPFWPAPDDAPDACSCNLGKIEKKEHLIALQMTECSNNMTNLNQITKTDAIADYGQACMCCGMSAIISAIYDTCPDTKPSLLGITEWNDAIFVPSDWAECGPYLEAYDCAGDLGYGRADAGAISNYYQPSSMPSNGTKTLFNKDGVVSTPVSGDIFTWQFGHSMNAVYHTVTVASAKADVTGKGKASGRDGSATTTATETGATAESTQPGAGVSLGVSFWTMVGTVGILAWLTF
;
A
#
# COMPACT_ATOMS: atom_id res chain seq x y z
N MET A 1 -7.26 3.11 42.28
CA MET A 1 -6.36 2.23 41.50
C MET A 1 -7.23 1.37 40.61
N SER A 2 -7.51 1.85 39.40
CA SER A 2 -8.42 1.22 38.46
C SER A 2 -7.62 0.27 37.57
N GLN A 3 -7.81 -1.04 37.74
CA GLN A 3 -7.30 -2.05 36.82
C GLN A 3 -8.13 -2.01 35.54
N SER A 4 -7.60 -1.36 34.50
CA SER A 4 -8.12 -1.50 33.13
C SER A 4 -7.59 -2.81 32.56
N ARG A 5 -8.49 -3.73 32.24
CA ARG A 5 -8.18 -4.98 31.54
C ARG A 5 -7.94 -4.64 30.06
N LEU A 6 -6.67 -4.54 29.65
CA LEU A 6 -6.33 -4.52 28.22
C LEU A 6 -6.37 -5.94 27.67
N LEU A 7 -7.37 -6.21 26.84
CA LEU A 7 -7.34 -7.30 25.87
C LEU A 7 -6.54 -6.80 24.66
N PHE A 8 -5.31 -7.28 24.48
CA PHE A 8 -4.54 -7.03 23.27
C PHE A 8 -5.16 -7.82 22.11
N VAL A 9 -6.02 -7.16 21.34
CA VAL A 9 -6.45 -7.63 20.02
C VAL A 9 -5.55 -6.95 19.01
N LEU A 10 -4.43 -7.60 18.66
CA LEU A 10 -3.64 -7.21 17.48
C LEU A 10 -4.39 -7.72 16.25
N GLY A 11 -5.29 -6.88 15.75
CA GLY A 11 -5.97 -7.06 14.47
C GLY A 11 -5.04 -6.74 13.31
N ALA A 12 -5.33 -7.33 12.14
CA ALA A 12 -4.59 -7.17 10.91
C ALA A 12 -4.23 -5.70 10.64
N LEU A 13 -2.94 -5.42 10.49
CA LEU A 13 -2.47 -4.11 10.05
C LEU A 13 -2.86 -3.95 8.58
N ALA A 14 -3.72 -2.97 8.31
CA ALA A 14 -4.03 -2.55 6.96
C ALA A 14 -2.76 -1.96 6.33
N THR A 15 -2.43 -2.38 5.11
CA THR A 15 -1.50 -1.59 4.29
C THR A 15 -2.20 -0.29 3.91
N PHE A 16 -1.52 0.83 4.14
CA PHE A 16 -2.07 2.15 3.88
C PHE A 16 -1.76 2.58 2.44
N ALA A 17 -2.77 3.07 1.73
CA ALA A 17 -2.58 3.66 0.41
C ALA A 17 -1.71 4.93 0.49
N LEU A 18 -0.76 5.09 -0.44
CA LEU A 18 0.19 6.20 -0.49
C LEU A 18 -0.43 7.43 -1.18
N SER A 19 -0.07 8.64 -0.75
CA SER A 19 -0.86 9.87 -0.99
C SER A 19 -0.82 10.50 -2.40
N GLU A 20 -1.75 11.43 -2.61
CA GLU A 20 -2.24 12.15 -3.81
C GLU A 20 -1.27 12.83 -4.82
N GLU A 21 0.08 12.82 -4.68
CA GLU A 21 0.94 13.54 -5.65
C GLU A 21 1.36 12.70 -6.88
N VAL A 22 1.18 11.39 -6.87
CA VAL A 22 1.42 10.53 -8.04
C VAL A 22 0.06 10.15 -8.62
N GLY A 23 -0.25 10.72 -9.80
CA GLY A 23 -1.51 10.43 -10.50
C GLY A 23 -1.58 9.00 -11.01
N TYR A 24 -2.76 8.60 -11.48
CA TYR A 24 -2.90 7.39 -12.29
C TYR A 24 -2.03 7.47 -13.56
N PHE A 25 -1.68 6.32 -14.13
CA PHE A 25 -0.90 6.23 -15.37
C PHE A 25 -1.30 7.29 -16.40
N ASP A 26 -0.31 8.07 -16.86
CA ASP A 26 -0.46 8.77 -18.13
C ASP A 26 -0.44 7.72 -19.24
N THR A 27 -1.63 7.30 -19.65
CA THR A 27 -1.79 6.25 -20.68
C THR A 27 -1.11 6.62 -22.00
N SER A 28 -0.78 7.88 -22.27
CA SER A 28 -0.04 8.29 -23.48
C SER A 28 1.41 7.82 -23.47
N MET A 29 1.98 7.55 -22.30
CA MET A 29 3.34 7.04 -22.11
C MET A 29 3.44 5.52 -22.24
N CYS A 30 2.31 4.81 -22.28
CA CYS A 30 2.26 3.37 -22.39
C CYS A 30 2.54 2.87 -23.81
N THR A 31 3.24 1.73 -23.90
CA THR A 31 3.57 1.02 -25.15
C THR A 31 2.34 0.83 -26.03
N ASP A 32 1.22 0.44 -25.42
CA ASP A 32 -0.09 0.40 -26.08
C ASP A 32 -1.08 1.31 -25.37
N SER A 33 -0.89 2.62 -25.54
CA SER A 33 -1.76 3.66 -24.99
C SER A 33 -3.26 3.38 -25.15
N LYS A 34 -3.70 2.99 -26.36
CA LYS A 34 -5.11 2.68 -26.62
C LYS A 34 -5.59 1.44 -25.86
N GLY A 35 -4.76 0.40 -25.81
CA GLY A 35 -5.05 -0.80 -25.03
C GLY A 35 -5.19 -0.48 -23.54
N MET A 36 -4.26 0.31 -23.00
CA MET A 36 -4.29 0.75 -21.60
C MET A 36 -5.56 1.56 -21.29
N THR A 37 -5.88 2.57 -22.11
CA THR A 37 -7.11 3.38 -21.92
C THR A 37 -8.37 2.52 -21.97
N SER A 38 -8.46 1.59 -22.92
CA SER A 38 -9.62 0.69 -23.02
C SER A 38 -9.71 -0.22 -21.81
N CYS A 39 -8.60 -0.83 -21.41
CA CYS A 39 -8.53 -1.78 -20.30
C CYS A 39 -8.91 -1.13 -18.96
N TYR A 40 -8.39 0.09 -18.68
CA TYR A 40 -8.77 0.83 -17.47
C TYR A 40 -10.26 1.18 -17.46
N LYS A 41 -10.82 1.57 -18.60
CA LYS A 41 -12.26 1.84 -18.72
C LYS A 41 -13.08 0.57 -18.45
N ASP A 42 -12.63 -0.58 -18.95
CA ASP A 42 -13.30 -1.86 -18.70
C ASP A 42 -13.23 -2.23 -17.20
N ALA A 43 -12.08 -2.02 -16.55
CA ALA A 43 -11.94 -2.20 -15.10
C ALA A 43 -12.89 -1.28 -14.29
N ASP A 44 -13.08 -0.03 -14.69
CA ASP A 44 -14.03 0.89 -14.04
C ASP A 44 -15.49 0.49 -14.27
N ILE A 45 -15.82 -0.01 -15.46
CA ILE A 45 -17.16 -0.55 -15.76
C ILE A 45 -17.43 -1.79 -14.90
N GLU A 46 -16.46 -2.69 -14.77
CA GLU A 46 -16.56 -3.89 -13.94
C GLU A 46 -16.73 -3.54 -12.46
N TYR A 47 -15.95 -2.56 -11.96
CA TYR A 47 -16.11 -2.05 -10.61
C TYR A 47 -17.51 -1.51 -10.35
N THR A 48 -17.99 -0.63 -11.25
CA THR A 48 -19.34 -0.06 -11.16
C THR A 48 -20.39 -1.16 -11.11
N SER A 49 -20.26 -2.15 -11.99
CA SER A 49 -21.14 -3.32 -12.04
C SER A 49 -21.06 -4.14 -10.74
N CYS A 50 -19.86 -4.35 -10.20
CA CYS A 50 -19.64 -5.07 -8.96
C CYS A 50 -20.37 -4.40 -7.79
N VAL A 51 -20.17 -3.09 -7.60
CA VAL A 51 -20.78 -2.31 -6.53
C VAL A 51 -22.31 -2.34 -6.64
N ASN A 52 -22.85 -2.07 -7.84
CA ASN A 52 -24.29 -1.97 -8.05
C ASN A 52 -25.02 -3.31 -7.89
N ASN A 53 -24.37 -4.43 -8.24
CA ASN A 53 -25.01 -5.74 -8.22
C ASN A 53 -24.80 -6.51 -6.91
N ASN A 54 -23.70 -6.26 -6.19
CA ASN A 54 -23.31 -7.09 -5.04
C ASN A 54 -23.35 -6.35 -3.69
N CYS A 55 -23.25 -5.02 -3.67
CA CYS A 55 -23.26 -4.28 -2.41
C CYS A 55 -24.69 -3.98 -1.95
N VAL A 56 -24.93 -4.08 -0.63
CA VAL A 56 -26.27 -3.92 -0.05
C VAL A 56 -26.74 -2.49 -0.23
N GLY A 57 -27.90 -2.27 -0.85
CA GLY A 57 -28.33 -0.91 -1.19
C GLY A 57 -27.54 -0.27 -2.34
N GLY A 58 -26.79 -1.06 -3.09
CA GLY A 58 -26.23 -0.71 -4.40
C GLY A 58 -27.31 -0.10 -5.28
N SER A 59 -27.22 1.20 -5.49
CA SER A 59 -28.02 1.88 -6.49
C SER A 59 -27.07 2.69 -7.35
N GLN A 60 -27.23 2.56 -8.67
CA GLN A 60 -26.50 3.32 -9.68
C GLN A 60 -26.46 4.82 -9.31
N ALA A 61 -27.55 5.34 -8.73
CA ALA A 61 -27.67 6.72 -8.28
C ALA A 61 -26.61 7.15 -7.24
N CYS A 62 -26.28 6.30 -6.25
CA CYS A 62 -25.24 6.63 -5.28
C CYS A 62 -23.86 6.62 -5.94
N HIS A 63 -23.54 5.55 -6.67
CA HIS A 63 -22.26 5.42 -7.36
C HIS A 63 -22.01 6.61 -8.30
N ASP A 64 -23.01 6.95 -9.12
CA ASP A 64 -22.95 8.08 -10.05
C ASP A 64 -22.80 9.41 -9.33
N SER A 65 -23.50 9.62 -8.20
CA SER A 65 -23.37 10.84 -7.40
C SER A 65 -21.98 11.03 -6.79
N CYS A 66 -21.27 9.93 -6.56
CA CYS A 66 -19.92 9.91 -5.99
C CYS A 66 -18.81 9.73 -7.04
N GLY A 67 -19.17 9.57 -8.32
CA GLY A 67 -18.20 9.28 -9.39
C GLY A 67 -17.32 8.07 -9.10
N GLY A 68 -17.84 7.05 -8.41
CA GLY A 68 -17.09 5.86 -8.00
C GLY A 68 -16.05 6.07 -6.89
N SER A 69 -15.99 7.25 -6.25
CA SER A 69 -15.09 7.47 -5.12
C SER A 69 -15.51 6.65 -3.90
N VAL A 70 -14.64 5.73 -3.47
CA VAL A 70 -14.82 4.90 -2.25
C VAL A 70 -15.06 5.78 -1.03
N THR A 71 -14.26 6.83 -0.83
CA THR A 71 -14.40 7.78 0.29
C THR A 71 -15.76 8.48 0.29
N CYS A 72 -16.22 8.92 -0.89
CA CYS A 72 -17.55 9.53 -1.03
C CYS A 72 -18.65 8.52 -0.73
N MET A 73 -18.56 7.32 -1.30
CA MET A 73 -19.56 6.26 -1.11
C MET A 73 -19.64 5.81 0.34
N ASN A 74 -18.51 5.70 1.05
CA ASN A 74 -18.48 5.43 2.49
C ASN A 74 -19.28 6.47 3.29
N LYS A 75 -19.04 7.75 2.99
CA LYS A 75 -19.63 8.87 3.73
C LYS A 75 -21.10 9.09 3.41
N GLN A 76 -21.47 9.00 2.14
CA GLN A 76 -22.80 9.36 1.66
C GLN A 76 -23.74 8.16 1.50
N CYS A 77 -23.19 6.94 1.44
CA CYS A 77 -23.93 5.71 1.20
C CYS A 77 -23.50 4.59 2.17
N PRO A 78 -23.61 4.80 3.50
CA PRO A 78 -23.10 3.88 4.51
C PRO A 78 -23.76 2.50 4.47
N SER A 79 -24.92 2.35 3.81
CA SER A 79 -25.61 1.07 3.65
C SER A 79 -24.89 0.11 2.69
N LEU A 80 -23.98 0.58 1.83
CA LEU A 80 -23.25 -0.23 0.85
C LEU A 80 -22.36 -1.30 1.51
N GLY A 81 -21.88 -1.02 2.73
CA GLY A 81 -20.92 -1.87 3.43
C GLY A 81 -19.51 -1.69 2.86
N MET A 82 -18.59 -1.19 3.69
CA MET A 82 -17.20 -0.94 3.30
C MET A 82 -16.49 -2.20 2.80
N ASP A 83 -16.78 -3.35 3.40
CA ASP A 83 -16.19 -4.62 2.99
C ASP A 83 -16.56 -4.98 1.55
N CYS A 84 -17.77 -4.66 1.10
CA CYS A 84 -18.19 -4.92 -0.28
C CYS A 84 -17.52 -3.98 -1.27
N ILE A 85 -17.47 -2.69 -0.95
CA ILE A 85 -16.79 -1.69 -1.80
C ILE A 85 -15.31 -2.05 -1.93
N ASN A 86 -14.65 -2.38 -0.82
CA ASN A 86 -13.24 -2.79 -0.82
C ASN A 86 -13.00 -4.07 -1.62
N ALA A 87 -13.92 -5.05 -1.56
CA ALA A 87 -13.82 -6.26 -2.37
C ALA A 87 -13.92 -5.96 -3.88
N CYS A 88 -14.86 -5.09 -4.28
CA CYS A 88 -14.97 -4.65 -5.67
C CYS A 88 -13.74 -3.85 -6.12
N GLU A 89 -13.21 -3.01 -5.23
CA GLU A 89 -12.01 -2.21 -5.49
C GLU A 89 -10.77 -3.09 -5.61
N CYS A 90 -10.61 -4.09 -4.74
CA CYS A 90 -9.57 -5.12 -4.85
C CYS A 90 -9.56 -5.80 -6.23
N GLN A 91 -10.75 -6.15 -6.74
CA GLN A 91 -10.86 -6.72 -8.09
C GLN A 91 -10.49 -5.70 -9.18
N ARG A 92 -10.88 -4.43 -9.02
CA ARG A 92 -10.49 -3.35 -9.93
C ARG A 92 -8.97 -3.17 -9.98
N SER A 93 -8.32 -3.09 -8.82
CA SER A 93 -6.85 -2.94 -8.74
C SER A 93 -6.13 -4.15 -9.36
N ALA A 94 -6.64 -5.38 -9.16
CA ALA A 94 -6.11 -6.56 -9.84
C ALA A 94 -6.20 -6.45 -11.37
N HIS A 95 -7.34 -5.98 -11.90
CA HIS A 95 -7.50 -5.76 -13.34
C HIS A 95 -6.59 -4.61 -13.83
N GLN A 96 -6.39 -3.55 -13.05
CA GLN A 96 -5.44 -2.49 -13.39
C GLN A 96 -3.99 -2.99 -13.44
N ILE A 97 -3.60 -3.93 -12.58
CA ILE A 97 -2.31 -4.63 -12.64
C ILE A 97 -2.20 -5.43 -13.96
N ASP A 98 -3.26 -6.13 -14.38
CA ASP A 98 -3.31 -6.81 -15.68
C ASP A 98 -3.15 -5.83 -16.83
N CYS A 99 -3.87 -4.70 -16.81
CA CYS A 99 -3.81 -3.66 -17.82
C CYS A 99 -2.41 -3.07 -17.96
N ALA A 100 -1.78 -2.71 -16.83
CA ALA A 100 -0.41 -2.21 -16.83
C ALA A 100 0.56 -3.25 -17.37
N SER A 101 0.42 -4.50 -16.93
CA SER A 101 1.24 -5.62 -17.38
C SER A 101 1.09 -5.95 -18.86
N ALA A 102 -0.11 -5.81 -19.42
CA ALA A 102 -0.41 -6.09 -20.81
C ALA A 102 -0.01 -4.93 -21.73
N SER A 103 -0.44 -3.72 -21.41
CA SER A 103 -0.43 -2.57 -22.33
C SER A 103 0.53 -1.45 -21.93
N CYS A 104 0.98 -1.42 -20.67
CA CYS A 104 1.90 -0.40 -20.15
C CYS A 104 3.17 -1.01 -19.52
N TRP A 105 3.61 -2.15 -20.05
CA TRP A 105 4.74 -2.91 -19.50
C TRP A 105 6.06 -2.11 -19.48
N ASN A 106 6.13 -0.99 -20.22
CA ASN A 106 7.29 -0.11 -20.21
C ASN A 106 7.41 0.78 -18.96
N GLU A 107 6.34 0.94 -18.19
CA GLU A 107 6.27 1.76 -16.96
C GLU A 107 5.96 0.90 -15.71
N VAL A 108 6.12 -0.43 -15.74
CA VAL A 108 5.78 -1.33 -14.60
C VAL A 108 6.70 -1.20 -13.38
N TYR A 109 7.65 -0.29 -13.38
CA TYR A 109 8.45 0.05 -12.19
C TYR A 109 8.19 1.48 -11.69
N SER A 110 7.35 2.22 -12.40
CA SER A 110 7.03 3.61 -12.14
C SER A 110 6.31 3.80 -10.79
N CYS A 111 6.30 5.01 -10.25
CA CYS A 111 5.56 5.33 -9.03
C CYS A 111 4.06 4.99 -9.19
N GLU A 112 3.50 5.20 -10.38
CA GLU A 112 2.10 4.94 -10.71
C GLU A 112 1.76 3.45 -10.63
N TYR A 113 2.62 2.59 -11.19
CA TYR A 113 2.45 1.14 -11.03
C TYR A 113 2.56 0.73 -9.57
N GLN A 114 3.56 1.27 -8.87
CA GLN A 114 3.81 0.96 -7.48
C GLN A 114 2.63 1.33 -6.57
N ASN A 115 1.99 2.47 -6.81
CA ASN A 115 0.76 2.86 -6.10
C ASN A 115 -0.43 1.98 -6.46
N THR A 116 -0.60 1.61 -7.73
CA THR A 116 -1.67 0.69 -8.16
C THR A 116 -1.58 -0.65 -7.41
N VAL A 117 -0.36 -1.14 -7.22
CA VAL A 117 -0.10 -2.36 -6.43
C VAL A 117 -0.33 -2.13 -4.93
N GLY A 118 0.04 -0.97 -4.39
CA GLY A 118 -0.27 -0.62 -3.00
C GLY A 118 -1.77 -0.57 -2.72
N ASP A 119 -2.56 -0.01 -3.63
CA ASP A 119 -4.03 -0.01 -3.54
C ASP A 119 -4.58 -1.44 -3.52
N PHE A 120 -4.07 -2.31 -4.40
CA PHE A 120 -4.43 -3.73 -4.40
C PHE A 120 -4.19 -4.37 -3.03
N PHE A 121 -3.04 -4.13 -2.41
CA PHE A 121 -2.75 -4.70 -1.10
C PHE A 121 -3.59 -4.11 0.02
N ALA A 122 -3.84 -2.80 0.00
CA ALA A 122 -4.66 -2.11 1.00
C ALA A 122 -6.12 -2.58 1.01
N LEU A 123 -6.64 -2.99 -0.15
CA LEU A 123 -8.07 -3.25 -0.36
C LEU A 123 -8.40 -4.75 -0.38
N CYS A 124 -7.44 -5.58 -0.79
CA CYS A 124 -7.63 -7.02 -0.84
C CYS A 124 -7.44 -7.68 0.54
N THR A 125 -8.26 -8.66 0.86
CA THR A 125 -8.07 -9.48 2.07
C THR A 125 -7.01 -10.56 1.83
N ASN A 126 -5.95 -10.56 2.64
CA ASN A 126 -4.84 -11.54 2.59
C ASN A 126 -4.26 -11.77 1.17
N PRO A 127 -3.87 -10.71 0.46
CA PRO A 127 -3.27 -10.82 -0.86
C PRO A 127 -1.91 -11.53 -0.77
N ASN A 128 -1.51 -12.21 -1.85
CA ASN A 128 -0.20 -12.82 -1.94
C ASN A 128 0.80 -11.81 -2.53
N TYR A 129 1.65 -11.24 -1.68
CA TYR A 129 2.63 -10.23 -2.06
C TYR A 129 3.69 -10.74 -3.05
N ASP A 130 4.04 -12.03 -2.98
CA ASP A 130 5.14 -12.60 -3.77
C ASP A 130 4.73 -12.98 -5.19
N THR A 131 3.43 -12.95 -5.51
CA THR A 131 2.93 -13.30 -6.85
C THR A 131 2.56 -12.10 -7.70
N VAL A 132 2.51 -10.89 -7.13
CA VAL A 132 2.21 -9.68 -7.90
C VAL A 132 3.38 -9.39 -8.84
N PRO A 133 3.14 -9.23 -10.16
CA PRO A 133 4.22 -9.07 -11.12
C PRO A 133 4.98 -7.74 -10.89
N PHE A 134 6.27 -7.75 -11.21
CA PHE A 134 7.14 -6.56 -11.19
C PHE A 134 7.25 -5.87 -9.81
N TRP A 135 6.89 -6.56 -8.73
CA TRP A 135 6.83 -6.01 -7.39
C TRP A 135 7.65 -6.82 -6.36
N PRO A 136 8.37 -6.15 -5.44
CA PRO A 136 8.76 -4.76 -5.50
C PRO A 136 9.69 -4.49 -6.70
N ALA A 137 9.81 -3.23 -7.11
CA ALA A 137 10.73 -2.88 -8.19
C ALA A 137 12.18 -3.25 -7.80
N PRO A 138 13.01 -3.78 -8.73
CA PRO A 138 14.45 -3.90 -8.53
C PRO A 138 15.12 -2.54 -8.24
N ASP A 139 16.26 -2.53 -7.54
CA ASP A 139 16.95 -1.28 -7.14
C ASP A 139 17.34 -0.38 -8.31
N ASP A 140 17.83 -1.00 -9.39
CA ASP A 140 18.34 -0.33 -10.58
C ASP A 140 17.36 -0.45 -11.76
N ALA A 141 16.07 -0.68 -11.47
CA ALA A 141 15.07 -0.76 -12.51
C ALA A 141 14.98 0.57 -13.29
N PRO A 142 14.95 0.51 -14.64
CA PRO A 142 14.73 1.70 -15.44
C PRO A 142 13.33 2.25 -15.18
N ASP A 143 13.19 3.57 -15.21
CA ASP A 143 11.93 4.27 -14.91
C ASP A 143 11.37 3.99 -13.49
N ALA A 144 12.19 3.43 -12.60
CA ALA A 144 11.75 3.15 -11.24
C ALA A 144 11.38 4.42 -10.48
N CYS A 145 10.40 4.30 -9.59
CA CYS A 145 10.05 5.38 -8.68
C CYS A 145 11.28 5.86 -7.87
N SER A 146 11.37 7.17 -7.64
CA SER A 146 12.46 7.82 -6.90
C SER A 146 12.63 7.25 -5.49
N CYS A 147 11.52 6.81 -4.91
CA CYS A 147 11.41 6.00 -3.71
C CYS A 147 10.82 4.64 -4.07
N ASN A 148 11.41 3.55 -3.59
CA ASN A 148 10.88 2.21 -3.84
C ASN A 148 9.77 1.89 -2.83
N LEU A 149 8.56 2.33 -3.17
CA LEU A 149 7.36 2.16 -2.35
C LEU A 149 7.10 0.69 -2.06
N GLY A 150 7.35 -0.19 -3.04
CA GLY A 150 7.14 -1.62 -2.82
C GLY A 150 8.10 -2.28 -1.86
N LYS A 151 9.33 -1.77 -1.73
CA LYS A 151 10.21 -2.22 -0.67
C LYS A 151 9.75 -1.76 0.71
N ILE A 152 9.19 -0.56 0.81
CA ILE A 152 8.60 -0.08 2.08
C ILE A 152 7.45 -1.00 2.46
N GLU A 153 6.46 -1.15 1.58
CA GLU A 153 5.25 -1.90 1.87
C GLU A 153 5.53 -3.39 2.15
N LYS A 154 6.45 -4.01 1.38
CA LYS A 154 6.87 -5.39 1.66
C LYS A 154 7.52 -5.52 3.04
N LYS A 155 8.36 -4.56 3.44
CA LYS A 155 8.95 -4.57 4.79
C LYS A 155 7.88 -4.40 5.85
N GLU A 156 6.97 -3.44 5.69
CA GLU A 156 5.85 -3.22 6.62
C GLU A 156 5.00 -4.48 6.80
N HIS A 157 4.67 -5.18 5.72
CA HIS A 157 3.96 -6.45 5.78
C HIS A 157 4.71 -7.51 6.59
N LEU A 158 6.01 -7.69 6.33
CA LEU A 158 6.83 -8.66 7.08
C LEU A 158 6.98 -8.26 8.56
N ILE A 159 7.08 -6.97 8.86
CA ILE A 159 7.12 -6.45 10.23
C ILE A 159 5.78 -6.72 10.92
N ALA A 160 4.65 -6.54 10.24
CA ALA A 160 3.32 -6.84 10.79
C ALA A 160 3.17 -8.32 11.17
N LEU A 161 3.65 -9.21 10.31
CA LEU A 161 3.71 -10.64 10.61
C LEU A 161 4.61 -10.92 11.82
N GLN A 162 5.78 -10.27 11.88
CA GLN A 162 6.69 -10.41 13.02
C GLN A 162 6.12 -9.83 14.31
N MET A 163 5.35 -8.75 14.27
CA MET A 163 4.64 -8.22 15.46
C MET A 163 3.71 -9.28 16.03
N THR A 164 2.96 -9.96 15.15
CA THR A 164 2.08 -11.06 15.54
C THR A 164 2.87 -12.24 16.11
N GLU A 165 3.96 -12.64 15.46
CA GLU A 165 4.83 -13.73 15.94
C GLU A 165 5.46 -13.38 17.30
N CYS A 166 6.00 -12.17 17.45
CA CYS A 166 6.65 -11.67 18.65
C CYS A 166 5.69 -11.73 19.83
N SER A 167 4.47 -11.19 19.68
CA SER A 167 3.44 -11.22 20.71
C SER A 167 2.95 -12.64 21.03
N ASN A 168 2.98 -13.56 20.06
CA ASN A 168 2.54 -14.95 20.23
C ASN A 168 3.65 -15.92 20.64
N ASN A 169 4.92 -15.49 20.72
CA ASN A 169 6.04 -16.37 21.00
C ASN A 169 5.95 -16.94 22.43
N MET A 170 5.27 -18.09 22.53
CA MET A 170 4.95 -18.76 23.79
C MET A 170 6.18 -19.21 24.57
N THR A 171 7.33 -19.38 23.92
CA THR A 171 8.56 -19.83 24.58
C THR A 171 9.05 -18.82 25.62
N ASN A 172 8.91 -17.52 25.35
CA ASN A 172 9.20 -16.45 26.30
C ASN A 172 8.06 -16.31 27.32
N LEU A 173 6.80 -16.36 26.86
CA LEU A 173 5.62 -16.22 27.73
C LEU A 173 5.50 -17.35 28.78
N ASN A 174 5.83 -18.59 28.41
CA ASN A 174 5.78 -19.74 29.33
C ASN A 174 6.87 -19.70 30.41
N GLN A 175 7.94 -18.92 30.22
CA GLN A 175 8.97 -18.66 31.23
C GLN A 175 8.62 -17.45 32.11
N ILE A 176 7.71 -16.60 31.65
CA ILE A 176 7.28 -15.41 32.36
C ILE A 176 6.12 -15.79 33.31
N THR A 177 6.43 -15.95 34.59
CA THR A 177 5.45 -16.36 35.60
C THR A 177 4.66 -15.20 36.20
N LYS A 178 4.89 -13.95 35.76
CA LYS A 178 4.26 -12.74 36.28
C LYS A 178 3.54 -11.99 35.16
N THR A 179 2.30 -11.61 35.41
CA THR A 179 1.45 -10.87 34.46
C THR A 179 2.09 -9.57 33.97
N ASP A 180 2.81 -8.87 34.84
CA ASP A 180 3.41 -7.57 34.48
C ASP A 180 4.55 -7.74 33.47
N ALA A 181 5.30 -8.83 33.56
CA ALA A 181 6.38 -9.13 32.59
C ALA A 181 5.84 -9.59 31.23
N ILE A 182 4.60 -10.13 31.18
CA ILE A 182 3.93 -10.41 29.90
C ILE A 182 3.52 -9.11 29.22
N ALA A 183 2.98 -8.16 29.99
CA ALA A 183 2.61 -6.84 29.48
C ALA A 183 3.84 -6.06 28.98
N ASP A 184 4.92 -6.04 29.76
CA ASP A 184 6.19 -5.40 29.37
C ASP A 184 6.74 -5.99 28.06
N TYR A 185 6.75 -7.33 27.94
CA TYR A 185 7.23 -7.99 26.73
C TYR A 185 6.34 -7.69 25.52
N GLY A 186 5.02 -7.71 25.69
CA GLY A 186 4.07 -7.32 24.64
C GLY A 186 4.28 -5.88 24.18
N GLN A 187 4.50 -4.97 25.12
CA GLN A 187 4.81 -3.58 24.81
C GLN A 187 6.15 -3.44 24.08
N ALA A 188 7.18 -4.21 24.46
CA ALA A 188 8.45 -4.25 23.75
C ALA A 188 8.30 -4.73 22.30
N CYS A 189 7.55 -5.82 22.07
CA CYS A 189 7.24 -6.29 20.72
C CYS A 189 6.59 -5.20 19.88
N MET A 190 5.60 -4.48 20.44
CA MET A 190 4.89 -3.41 19.74
C MET A 190 5.81 -2.21 19.45
N CYS A 191 6.57 -1.75 20.43
CA CYS A 191 7.49 -0.64 20.29
C CYS A 191 8.59 -0.92 19.27
N CYS A 192 9.18 -2.12 19.30
CA CYS A 192 10.14 -2.55 18.29
C CYS A 192 9.51 -2.65 16.90
N GLY A 193 8.26 -3.10 16.78
CA GLY A 193 7.52 -3.13 15.51
C GLY A 193 7.27 -1.73 14.95
N MET A 194 6.80 -0.79 15.78
CA MET A 194 6.61 0.60 15.38
C MET A 194 7.93 1.26 14.93
N SER A 195 9.00 1.06 15.70
CA SER A 195 10.34 1.53 15.34
C SER A 195 10.85 0.90 14.03
N ALA A 196 10.53 -0.38 13.80
CA ALA A 196 10.88 -1.09 12.59
C ALA A 196 10.14 -0.54 11.36
N ILE A 197 8.85 -0.21 11.46
CA ILE A 197 8.07 0.45 10.40
C ILE A 197 8.67 1.83 10.06
N ILE A 198 8.93 2.65 11.09
CA ILE A 198 9.58 3.96 10.90
C ILE A 198 10.91 3.77 10.16
N SER A 199 11.71 2.79 10.56
CA SER A 199 12.99 2.51 9.93
C SER A 199 12.84 1.99 8.50
N ALA A 200 11.84 1.15 8.22
CA ALA A 200 11.52 0.70 6.87
C ALA A 200 11.24 1.89 5.93
N ILE A 201 10.52 2.91 6.40
CA ILE A 201 10.19 4.09 5.62
C ILE A 201 11.40 5.01 5.46
N TYR A 202 12.02 5.46 6.56
CA TYR A 202 13.08 6.45 6.52
C TYR A 202 14.40 5.91 5.94
N ASP A 203 14.74 4.64 6.15
CA ASP A 203 15.96 4.06 5.57
C ASP A 203 15.80 3.77 4.08
N THR A 204 14.57 3.45 3.62
CA THR A 204 14.31 3.17 2.21
C THR A 204 14.17 4.47 1.41
N CYS A 205 13.52 5.49 1.98
CA CYS A 205 13.22 6.75 1.29
C CYS A 205 13.47 8.00 2.16
N PRO A 206 14.73 8.27 2.56
CA PRO A 206 15.06 9.32 3.52
C PRO A 206 14.75 10.73 3.04
N ASP A 207 14.78 10.97 1.72
CA ASP A 207 14.60 12.30 1.13
C ASP A 207 13.14 12.62 0.78
N THR A 208 12.25 11.63 0.80
CA THR A 208 10.86 11.78 0.35
C THR A 208 10.00 12.39 1.45
N LYS A 209 9.06 13.27 1.08
CA LYS A 209 8.09 13.83 2.02
C LYS A 209 7.30 12.71 2.71
N PRO A 210 7.26 12.66 4.05
CA PRO A 210 6.52 11.63 4.81
C PRO A 210 5.05 11.47 4.43
N SER A 211 4.38 12.56 4.07
CA SER A 211 2.97 12.52 3.64
C SER A 211 2.77 11.63 2.42
N LEU A 212 3.77 11.48 1.55
CA LEU A 212 3.74 10.62 0.37
C LEU A 212 4.05 9.14 0.67
N LEU A 213 4.41 8.84 1.93
CA LEU A 213 4.85 7.52 2.38
C LEU A 213 3.86 6.87 3.36
N GLY A 214 2.64 7.41 3.48
CA GLY A 214 1.63 6.87 4.40
C GLY A 214 1.91 7.14 5.88
N ILE A 215 2.91 7.97 6.22
CA ILE A 215 3.32 8.20 7.62
C ILE A 215 2.19 8.88 8.43
N THR A 216 1.36 9.70 7.80
CA THR A 216 0.23 10.36 8.49
C THR A 216 -0.77 9.31 8.95
N GLU A 217 -1.07 8.36 8.07
CA GLU A 217 -1.99 7.26 8.30
C GLU A 217 -1.47 6.31 9.38
N TRP A 218 -0.18 5.96 9.32
CA TRP A 218 0.50 5.20 10.39
C TRP A 218 0.46 5.93 11.74
N ASN A 219 0.66 7.26 11.74
CA ASN A 219 0.57 8.07 12.95
C ASN A 219 -0.82 7.98 13.58
N ASP A 220 -1.86 8.25 12.79
CA ASP A 220 -3.23 8.32 13.28
C ASP A 220 -3.79 6.95 13.66
N ALA A 221 -3.44 5.91 12.90
CA ALA A 221 -3.99 4.56 13.10
C ALA A 221 -3.24 3.77 14.18
N ILE A 222 -1.93 3.96 14.32
CA ILE A 222 -1.07 3.04 15.08
C ILE A 222 -0.20 3.77 16.08
N PHE A 223 0.59 4.76 15.69
CA PHE A 223 1.58 5.36 16.61
C PHE A 223 0.93 6.17 17.73
N VAL A 224 -0.11 6.97 17.43
CA VAL A 224 -0.83 7.74 18.45
C VAL A 224 -1.66 6.82 19.35
N PRO A 225 -2.47 5.87 18.84
CA PRO A 225 -3.23 4.96 19.71
C PRO A 225 -2.37 4.01 20.55
N SER A 226 -1.13 3.75 20.13
CA SER A 226 -0.20 2.82 20.81
C SER A 226 0.83 3.54 21.69
N ASP A 227 0.63 4.83 21.96
CA ASP A 227 1.50 5.65 22.81
C ASP A 227 2.98 5.57 22.41
N TRP A 228 3.30 5.74 21.11
CA TRP A 228 4.68 5.70 20.60
C TRP A 228 5.68 6.52 21.43
N ALA A 229 5.25 7.66 21.97
CA ALA A 229 6.08 8.50 22.85
C ALA A 229 6.64 7.77 24.08
N GLU A 230 5.99 6.70 24.54
CA GLU A 230 6.40 5.87 25.69
C GLU A 230 7.34 4.72 25.31
N CYS A 231 7.67 4.55 24.02
CA CYS A 231 8.47 3.42 23.56
C CYS A 231 9.97 3.51 23.85
N GLY A 232 10.50 4.69 24.21
CA GLY A 232 11.93 4.91 24.46
C GLY A 232 12.57 3.86 25.38
N PRO A 233 12.07 3.66 26.61
CA PRO A 233 12.63 2.67 27.54
C PRO A 233 12.62 1.23 27.01
N TYR A 234 11.62 0.85 26.23
CA TYR A 234 11.54 -0.51 25.66
C TYR A 234 12.58 -0.71 24.55
N LEU A 235 12.78 0.31 23.70
CA LEU A 235 13.79 0.29 22.64
C LEU A 235 15.23 0.31 23.20
N GLU A 236 15.43 0.80 24.43
CA GLU A 236 16.71 0.71 25.13
C GLU A 236 16.93 -0.63 25.81
N ALA A 237 15.86 -1.23 26.35
CA ALA A 237 15.93 -2.44 27.16
C ALA A 237 15.94 -3.73 26.33
N TYR A 238 15.39 -3.72 25.12
CA TYR A 238 15.25 -4.91 24.27
C TYR A 238 16.05 -4.80 22.98
N ASP A 239 16.72 -5.90 22.60
CA ASP A 239 17.27 -6.04 21.27
C ASP A 239 16.16 -6.36 20.26
N CYS A 240 15.64 -5.32 19.61
CA CYS A 240 14.60 -5.47 18.60
C CYS A 240 15.05 -6.37 17.43
N ALA A 241 16.32 -6.30 17.03
CA ALA A 241 16.82 -7.00 15.86
C ALA A 241 17.04 -8.49 16.12
N GLY A 242 17.78 -8.79 17.19
CA GLY A 242 18.15 -10.14 17.60
C GLY A 242 17.05 -10.82 18.40
N ASP A 243 16.84 -10.36 19.64
CA ASP A 243 15.96 -11.02 20.60
C ASP A 243 14.50 -11.02 20.17
N LEU A 244 14.00 -9.91 19.64
CA LEU A 244 12.62 -9.81 19.14
C LEU A 244 12.48 -10.11 17.64
N GLY A 245 13.60 -10.32 16.95
CA GLY A 245 13.64 -10.92 15.62
C GLY A 245 13.33 -10.02 14.43
N TYR A 246 13.16 -8.72 14.61
CA TYR A 246 12.88 -7.78 13.51
C TYR A 246 14.05 -7.58 12.54
N GLY A 247 15.25 -8.07 12.89
CA GLY A 247 16.42 -8.07 12.01
C GLY A 247 16.45 -9.20 10.99
N ARG A 248 15.56 -10.19 11.09
CA ARG A 248 15.56 -11.34 10.17
C ARG A 248 15.07 -10.95 8.78
N ALA A 249 15.55 -11.68 7.77
CA ALA A 249 15.16 -11.45 6.37
C ALA A 249 13.67 -11.66 6.11
N ASP A 250 13.04 -12.58 6.83
CA ASP A 250 11.61 -12.88 6.80
C ASP A 250 10.77 -11.95 7.71
N ALA A 251 11.40 -10.98 8.38
CA ALA A 251 10.77 -10.04 9.31
C ALA A 251 11.06 -8.57 8.97
N GLY A 252 11.36 -8.27 7.71
CA GLY A 252 11.61 -6.92 7.19
C GLY A 252 13.09 -6.51 7.11
N ALA A 253 14.01 -7.36 7.60
CA ALA A 253 15.46 -7.15 7.55
C ALA A 253 15.91 -5.79 8.13
N ILE A 254 15.33 -5.38 9.26
CA ILE A 254 15.53 -4.06 9.83
C ILE A 254 16.80 -4.00 10.69
N SER A 255 17.69 -3.07 10.36
CA SER A 255 18.97 -2.89 11.05
C SER A 255 19.02 -1.65 11.96
N ASN A 256 18.13 -0.68 11.74
CA ASN A 256 18.04 0.55 12.53
C ASN A 256 16.73 0.58 13.29
N TYR A 257 16.72 1.20 14.47
CA TYR A 257 15.55 1.34 15.33
C TYR A 257 15.55 2.75 15.90
N TYR A 258 14.72 3.63 15.34
CA TYR A 258 14.57 5.01 15.80
C TYR A 258 13.79 5.07 17.11
N GLN A 259 14.21 5.94 18.02
CA GLN A 259 13.45 6.23 19.24
C GLN A 259 12.55 7.45 19.04
N PRO A 260 11.51 7.62 19.87
CA PRO A 260 10.65 8.81 19.80
C PRO A 260 11.42 10.14 19.91
N SER A 261 12.51 10.16 20.68
CA SER A 261 13.37 11.32 20.88
C SER A 261 14.42 11.54 19.78
N SER A 262 14.60 10.57 18.87
CA SER A 262 15.65 10.55 17.85
C SER A 262 15.12 10.24 16.45
N MET A 263 13.90 10.71 16.17
CA MET A 263 13.30 10.57 14.84
C MET A 263 14.16 11.25 13.75
N PRO A 264 14.28 10.65 12.56
CA PRO A 264 14.97 11.27 11.44
C PRO A 264 14.29 12.57 11.01
N SER A 265 15.06 13.47 10.41
CA SER A 265 14.52 14.65 9.74
C SER A 265 13.62 14.23 8.58
N ASN A 266 12.50 14.93 8.40
CA ASN A 266 11.60 14.69 7.29
C ASN A 266 12.25 15.06 5.95
N GLY A 267 12.10 14.18 4.97
CA GLY A 267 12.39 14.47 3.57
C GLY A 267 11.50 15.60 3.01
N THR A 268 11.93 16.17 1.89
CA THR A 268 11.23 17.30 1.24
C THR A 268 10.93 17.05 -0.23
N LYS A 269 11.47 15.98 -0.83
CA LYS A 269 11.29 15.65 -2.24
C LYS A 269 9.94 14.99 -2.49
N THR A 270 9.36 15.30 -3.64
CA THR A 270 8.18 14.60 -4.16
C THR A 270 8.60 13.27 -4.81
N LEU A 271 7.63 12.41 -5.07
CA LEU A 271 7.84 11.20 -5.87
C LEU A 271 7.98 11.57 -7.36
N PHE A 272 8.82 10.85 -8.08
CA PHE A 272 9.02 11.00 -9.52
C PHE A 272 9.63 9.71 -10.11
N ASN A 273 9.42 9.43 -11.39
CA ASN A 273 10.06 8.31 -12.06
C ASN A 273 11.49 8.68 -12.48
N LYS A 274 12.46 7.81 -12.18
CA LYS A 274 13.86 7.99 -12.56
C LYS A 274 14.02 7.89 -14.08
N ASP A 275 15.17 8.30 -14.58
CA ASP A 275 15.50 8.11 -16.00
C ASP A 275 15.62 6.61 -16.34
N GLY A 276 15.28 6.27 -17.58
CA GLY A 276 15.36 4.92 -18.11
C GLY A 276 14.11 4.57 -18.92
N VAL A 277 14.17 3.46 -19.64
CA VAL A 277 13.01 2.88 -20.32
C VAL A 277 13.12 1.37 -20.25
N VAL A 278 12.03 0.69 -19.86
CA VAL A 278 11.88 -0.75 -20.11
C VAL A 278 11.53 -0.89 -21.59
N SER A 279 12.48 -1.37 -22.41
CA SER A 279 12.34 -1.43 -23.88
C SER A 279 11.88 -2.79 -24.41
N THR A 280 11.83 -3.81 -23.54
CA THR A 280 11.30 -5.13 -23.86
C THR A 280 10.46 -5.66 -22.67
N PRO A 281 9.38 -6.40 -22.92
CA PRO A 281 8.60 -7.03 -21.86
C PRO A 281 9.47 -7.86 -20.91
N VAL A 282 9.40 -7.57 -19.61
CA VAL A 282 10.25 -8.21 -18.59
C VAL A 282 9.91 -9.70 -18.43
N SER A 283 8.63 -10.07 -18.56
CA SER A 283 8.13 -11.44 -18.34
C SER A 283 7.86 -12.23 -19.63
N GLY A 284 8.30 -11.73 -20.79
CA GLY A 284 7.98 -12.31 -22.10
C GLY A 284 6.57 -11.95 -22.59
N ASP A 285 6.15 -12.58 -23.70
CA ASP A 285 4.92 -12.21 -24.41
C ASP A 285 3.63 -12.67 -23.70
N ILE A 286 3.73 -13.73 -22.89
CA ILE A 286 2.62 -14.26 -22.10
C ILE A 286 3.19 -14.71 -20.75
N PHE A 287 2.53 -14.31 -19.67
CA PHE A 287 2.86 -14.78 -18.33
C PHE A 287 1.60 -14.92 -17.48
N THR A 288 1.74 -15.58 -16.33
CA THR A 288 0.65 -15.76 -15.38
C THR A 288 1.02 -15.25 -14.00
N TRP A 289 0.08 -14.64 -13.30
CA TRP A 289 0.23 -14.30 -11.89
C TRP A 289 -1.01 -14.73 -11.09
N GLN A 290 -0.88 -14.73 -9.77
CA GLN A 290 -1.90 -15.27 -8.88
C GLN A 290 -2.65 -14.14 -8.17
N PHE A 291 -3.96 -14.10 -8.35
CA PHE A 291 -4.89 -13.28 -7.59
C PHE A 291 -5.51 -14.09 -6.44
N GLY A 292 -5.45 -13.55 -5.23
CA GLY A 292 -5.99 -14.17 -4.02
C GLY A 292 -5.05 -15.18 -3.34
N HIS A 293 -5.48 -15.67 -2.18
CA HIS A 293 -4.70 -16.59 -1.34
C HIS A 293 -4.62 -18.00 -1.95
N SER A 294 -3.58 -18.77 -1.60
CA SER A 294 -3.23 -20.08 -2.16
C SER A 294 -4.35 -21.13 -2.21
N MET A 295 -5.38 -21.00 -1.36
CA MET A 295 -6.51 -21.95 -1.31
C MET A 295 -7.68 -21.60 -2.24
N ASN A 296 -7.81 -20.33 -2.66
CA ASN A 296 -8.87 -19.83 -3.56
C ASN A 296 -8.28 -18.99 -4.69
N ALA A 297 -7.08 -19.37 -5.12
CA ALA A 297 -6.29 -18.59 -6.05
C ALA A 297 -6.87 -18.62 -7.46
N VAL A 298 -7.00 -17.44 -8.08
CA VAL A 298 -7.34 -17.29 -9.49
C VAL A 298 -6.07 -16.94 -10.25
N TYR A 299 -5.76 -17.70 -11.30
CA TYR A 299 -4.61 -17.41 -12.14
C TYR A 299 -5.01 -16.45 -13.26
N HIS A 300 -4.36 -15.29 -13.28
CA HIS A 300 -4.51 -14.28 -14.31
C HIS A 300 -3.47 -14.56 -15.39
N THR A 301 -3.92 -14.72 -16.64
CA THR A 301 -3.03 -14.88 -17.80
C THR A 301 -2.96 -13.57 -18.54
N VAL A 302 -1.78 -12.95 -18.56
CA VAL A 302 -1.52 -11.68 -19.22
C VAL A 302 -0.88 -11.95 -20.57
N THR A 303 -1.45 -11.40 -21.63
CA THR A 303 -0.84 -11.35 -22.96
C THR A 303 -0.33 -9.94 -23.21
N VAL A 304 0.97 -9.81 -23.44
CA VAL A 304 1.64 -8.52 -23.55
C VAL A 304 1.49 -7.94 -24.95
N ALA A 305 1.15 -6.66 -25.03
CA ALA A 305 1.10 -5.92 -26.27
C ALA A 305 2.52 -5.76 -26.85
N SER A 306 2.67 -6.06 -28.14
CA SER A 306 3.94 -5.88 -28.85
C SER A 306 4.42 -4.44 -28.80
N ALA A 307 5.73 -4.23 -28.61
CA ALA A 307 6.35 -2.91 -28.67
C ALA A 307 5.99 -2.20 -29.99
N LYS A 308 5.30 -1.05 -29.91
CA LYS A 308 5.19 -0.12 -31.04
C LYS A 308 6.50 0.68 -31.12
N ALA A 309 7.00 0.94 -32.32
CA ALA A 309 8.30 1.56 -32.56
C ALA A 309 8.44 3.05 -32.11
N ASP A 310 7.45 3.61 -31.40
CA ASP A 310 7.29 5.07 -31.19
C ASP A 310 7.50 5.54 -29.74
N VAL A 311 7.98 4.71 -28.80
CA VAL A 311 8.33 5.20 -27.44
C VAL A 311 9.67 5.95 -27.51
N THR A 312 9.64 7.20 -27.98
CA THR A 312 10.77 8.12 -27.83
C THR A 312 10.90 8.51 -26.36
N GLY A 313 12.04 8.18 -25.75
CA GLY A 313 12.32 8.45 -24.34
C GLY A 313 12.05 9.89 -23.91
N LYS A 314 11.66 10.05 -22.63
CA LYS A 314 11.31 11.32 -21.98
C LYS A 314 12.27 12.45 -22.40
N GLY A 315 11.75 13.41 -23.17
CA GLY A 315 12.50 14.59 -23.60
C GLY A 315 12.78 15.51 -22.40
N LYS A 316 14.05 15.86 -22.21
CA LYS A 316 14.58 16.73 -21.15
C LYS A 316 13.72 17.98 -20.90
N ALA A 317 13.19 18.12 -19.68
CA ALA A 317 12.94 19.44 -19.10
C ALA A 317 14.29 20.04 -18.65
N SER A 318 15.05 20.60 -19.62
CA SER A 318 16.19 21.45 -19.32
C SER A 318 15.65 22.81 -18.89
N GLY A 319 15.83 23.18 -17.62
CA GLY A 319 15.72 24.56 -17.19
C GLY A 319 16.62 25.48 -18.03
N ARG A 320 16.05 26.58 -18.51
CA ARG A 320 16.81 27.77 -18.93
C ARG A 320 15.91 29.00 -18.85
N ASP A 321 16.32 29.92 -17.97
CA ASP A 321 15.98 31.34 -18.05
C ASP A 321 16.15 31.86 -19.49
N GLY A 322 15.14 32.57 -19.98
CA GLY A 322 15.17 33.13 -21.32
C GLY A 322 13.86 33.81 -21.67
N SER A 323 13.71 35.08 -21.28
CA SER A 323 12.68 35.99 -21.74
C SER A 323 12.51 35.95 -23.27
N ALA A 324 11.32 35.61 -23.75
CA ALA A 324 10.88 35.90 -25.10
C ALA A 324 9.35 36.02 -25.14
N THR A 325 8.89 37.27 -25.09
CA THR A 325 7.54 37.71 -25.41
C THR A 325 7.11 37.19 -26.78
N THR A 326 6.01 36.46 -26.87
CA THR A 326 5.19 36.44 -28.10
C THR A 326 3.72 36.20 -27.76
N THR A 327 2.91 37.15 -28.18
CA THR A 327 1.47 37.23 -28.06
C THR A 327 0.80 36.28 -29.06
N ALA A 328 -0.12 35.43 -28.60
CA ALA A 328 -1.10 34.77 -29.46
C ALA A 328 -2.41 34.51 -28.70
N THR A 329 -3.39 35.31 -29.11
CA THR A 329 -4.84 35.29 -28.96
C THR A 329 -5.49 34.01 -28.41
N GLU A 330 -6.18 34.15 -27.28
CA GLU A 330 -7.17 33.19 -26.77
C GLU A 330 -8.44 33.22 -27.63
N THR A 331 -8.91 32.04 -28.05
CA THR A 331 -10.33 31.80 -28.31
C THR A 331 -10.64 30.40 -27.79
N GLY A 332 -11.47 30.36 -26.75
CA GLY A 332 -11.70 29.17 -25.94
C GLY A 332 -12.49 28.08 -26.64
N ALA A 333 -12.18 26.84 -26.24
CA ALA A 333 -13.14 25.76 -26.12
C ALA A 333 -12.72 24.94 -24.90
N THR A 334 -13.51 25.07 -23.83
CA THR A 334 -13.47 24.27 -22.61
C THR A 334 -13.73 22.81 -22.95
N ALA A 335 -12.70 21.97 -22.81
CA ALA A 335 -12.87 20.53 -22.66
C ALA A 335 -12.61 20.21 -21.18
N GLU A 336 -13.69 19.96 -20.44
CA GLU A 336 -13.64 19.40 -19.09
C GLU A 336 -13.04 17.99 -19.18
N SER A 337 -11.78 17.88 -18.76
CA SER A 337 -11.16 16.61 -18.41
C SER A 337 -11.72 16.19 -17.06
N THR A 338 -12.76 15.35 -17.07
CA THR A 338 -13.24 14.66 -15.86
C THR A 338 -12.17 13.66 -15.42
N GLN A 339 -11.24 14.08 -14.55
CA GLN A 339 -10.38 13.16 -13.80
C GLN A 339 -11.25 12.31 -12.86
N PRO A 340 -11.17 10.98 -12.89
CA PRO A 340 -11.79 10.15 -11.88
C PRO A 340 -10.98 10.20 -10.58
N GLY A 341 -11.68 10.46 -9.47
CA GLY A 341 -11.39 9.95 -8.12
C GLY A 341 -10.11 10.43 -7.42
N ALA A 342 -10.26 11.44 -6.57
CA ALA A 342 -9.29 11.79 -5.52
C ALA A 342 -8.98 10.57 -4.61
N GLY A 343 -7.72 10.50 -4.17
CA GLY A 343 -7.12 9.39 -3.43
C GLY A 343 -7.90 9.01 -2.17
N VAL A 344 -7.83 7.74 -1.83
CA VAL A 344 -8.53 7.16 -0.69
C VAL A 344 -7.73 7.42 0.59
N SER A 345 -8.30 8.20 1.51
CA SER A 345 -7.90 8.16 2.92
C SER A 345 -8.71 7.05 3.58
N LEU A 346 -8.09 5.88 3.77
CA LEU A 346 -8.73 4.73 4.42
C LEU A 346 -8.68 4.90 5.94
N GLY A 347 -9.84 5.13 6.56
CA GLY A 347 -10.04 4.81 7.96
C GLY A 347 -10.14 3.29 8.12
N VAL A 348 -9.20 2.70 8.85
CA VAL A 348 -9.16 1.26 9.12
C VAL A 348 -10.40 0.85 9.93
N SER A 349 -11.18 -0.10 9.42
CA SER A 349 -12.27 -0.71 10.18
C SER A 349 -11.70 -1.78 11.11
N PHE A 350 -11.60 -1.45 12.39
CA PHE A 350 -10.91 -2.21 13.45
C PHE A 350 -11.58 -3.55 13.85
N TRP A 351 -12.46 -4.14 13.03
CA TRP A 351 -13.38 -5.22 13.48
C TRP A 351 -13.29 -6.58 12.78
N THR A 352 -12.36 -6.81 11.86
CA THR A 352 -12.19 -8.12 11.23
C THR A 352 -10.97 -8.85 11.78
N MET A 353 -11.13 -9.43 12.98
CA MET A 353 -10.58 -10.74 13.45
C MET A 353 -10.75 -10.87 14.98
N VAL A 354 -11.99 -10.75 15.48
CA VAL A 354 -12.38 -11.38 16.75
C VAL A 354 -13.03 -12.71 16.40
N GLY A 355 -12.20 -13.70 16.11
CA GLY A 355 -12.66 -15.04 15.80
C GLY A 355 -11.50 -16.02 15.95
N THR A 356 -11.57 -16.82 17.03
CA THR A 356 -10.78 -18.04 17.31
C THR A 356 -9.41 -17.95 17.99
N VAL A 357 -9.24 -17.12 19.02
CA VAL A 357 -8.39 -17.50 20.18
C VAL A 357 -9.12 -17.11 21.47
N GLY A 358 -10.13 -17.88 21.86
CA GLY A 358 -10.96 -17.57 23.03
C GLY A 358 -11.79 -18.71 23.58
N ILE A 359 -11.50 -19.96 23.21
CA ILE A 359 -12.16 -21.14 23.78
C ILE A 359 -11.10 -22.22 23.96
N LEU A 360 -10.41 -22.25 25.11
CA LEU A 360 -9.80 -23.48 25.66
C LEU A 360 -9.26 -23.35 27.11
N ALA A 361 -9.73 -22.38 27.90
CA ALA A 361 -9.35 -22.28 29.32
C ALA A 361 -10.54 -22.24 30.30
N TRP A 362 -11.73 -22.65 29.87
CA TRP A 362 -12.86 -22.90 30.75
C TRP A 362 -13.53 -24.19 30.32
N LEU A 363 -13.12 -25.29 30.93
CA LEU A 363 -13.92 -26.48 31.27
C LEU A 363 -12.94 -27.53 31.83
N THR A 364 -12.77 -27.54 33.15
CA THR A 364 -13.01 -28.69 34.05
C THR A 364 -12.27 -28.48 35.37
N PHE A 365 -13.05 -28.45 36.46
CA PHE A 365 -12.74 -28.72 37.87
C PHE A 365 -11.39 -28.34 38.47
#